data_AF-A0A3C1DIA2-F1
#
_entry.id   AF-A0A3C1DIA2-F1
#
_cell.length_a   1.000
_cell.length_b   1.000
_cell.length_c   1.000
_cell.angle_alpha   90.00
_cell.angle_beta   90.00
_cell.angle_gamma   90.00
#
_symmetry.space_group_name_H-M   'P 1'
#
loop_
_entity.id
_entity.type
_entity.pdbx_description
1 polymer ?
#
loop_
_entity_poly.entity_id
_entity_poly.type
_entity_poly.pdbx_seq_one_letter_code
_entity_poly.pdbx_strand_id
1 'polypeptide(L)'
;MASESAAVTGAGSGESPAHQLGDNRQRPEFVAAFFHGTKADLKHGDSITPGNPSNYGKRKSANFVYLSANLGPAIWGAELALGDGPVRIYVVEPAGPLEDDPNVTDKKFPGNPTRSYRTRQPVRVVGEVTNWQGHSADELRAMKDAVALAAERGIEHIDD
;
A
#
# COMPACT_ATOMS: atom_id res chain seq x y z
N MET A 1 44.32 5.37 -9.20
CA MET A 1 43.91 4.09 -9.82
C MET A 1 42.57 4.40 -10.48
N ALA A 2 42.48 4.65 -11.79
CA ALA A 2 42.74 3.74 -12.92
C ALA A 2 41.84 2.49 -12.81
N SER A 3 41.04 2.05 -13.80
CA SER A 3 40.76 2.52 -15.18
C SER A 3 39.43 1.87 -15.65
N GLU A 4 38.71 2.27 -16.70
CA GLU A 4 38.95 3.23 -17.80
C GLU A 4 37.60 3.81 -18.32
N SER A 5 37.60 4.53 -19.45
CA SER A 5 36.43 4.78 -20.31
C SER A 5 36.63 4.10 -21.67
N ALA A 6 35.64 3.36 -22.16
CA ALA A 6 35.69 2.70 -23.47
C ALA A 6 34.84 3.48 -24.49
N ALA A 7 35.49 4.37 -25.24
CA ALA A 7 34.90 4.95 -26.44
C ALA A 7 34.88 3.91 -27.57
N VAL A 8 33.70 3.57 -28.08
CA VAL A 8 33.57 2.80 -29.32
C VAL A 8 33.52 3.76 -30.50
N THR A 9 34.60 3.80 -31.28
CA THR A 9 34.59 4.31 -32.64
C THR A 9 34.24 3.17 -33.60
N GLY A 10 33.30 3.42 -34.52
CA GLY A 10 32.81 2.41 -35.44
C GLY A 10 31.94 3.01 -36.53
N ALA A 11 32.57 3.62 -37.53
CA ALA A 11 31.87 4.04 -38.74
C ALA A 11 31.54 2.80 -39.59
N GLY A 12 30.25 2.47 -39.67
CA GLY A 12 29.74 1.36 -40.48
C GLY A 12 28.49 1.80 -41.23
N SER A 13 28.67 2.28 -42.45
CA SER A 13 27.58 2.64 -43.36
C SER A 13 26.93 1.37 -43.94
N GLY A 14 25.79 0.98 -43.38
CA GLY A 14 24.91 -0.04 -43.94
C GLY A 14 23.47 0.28 -43.56
N GLU A 15 22.59 0.37 -44.54
CA GLU A 15 21.15 0.52 -44.30
C GLU A 15 20.61 -0.72 -43.60
N SER A 16 20.29 -0.59 -42.31
CA SER A 16 19.57 -1.62 -41.58
C SER A 16 18.14 -1.71 -42.10
N PRO A 17 17.64 -2.88 -42.54
CA PRO A 17 16.24 -3.02 -42.91
C PRO A 17 15.38 -2.73 -41.69
N ALA A 18 14.34 -1.93 -41.87
CA ALA A 18 13.44 -1.52 -40.80
C ALA A 18 12.92 -2.75 -40.05
N HIS A 19 13.38 -2.93 -38.82
CA HIS A 19 12.80 -3.93 -37.92
C HIS A 19 11.35 -3.54 -37.69
N GLN A 20 10.43 -4.30 -38.30
CA GLN A 20 9.02 -4.25 -37.94
C GLN A 20 8.92 -4.55 -36.45
N LEU A 21 8.59 -3.52 -35.68
CA LEU A 21 8.32 -3.63 -34.25
C LEU A 21 7.10 -4.51 -34.08
N GLY A 22 7.35 -5.80 -33.82
CA GLY A 22 6.31 -6.77 -33.50
C GLY A 22 5.49 -6.30 -32.31
N ASP A 23 4.18 -6.54 -32.41
CA ASP A 23 3.14 -6.42 -31.39
C ASP A 23 3.57 -5.84 -30.03
N ASN A 24 3.32 -4.54 -29.81
CA ASN A 24 3.73 -3.78 -28.63
C ASN A 24 2.96 -4.13 -27.33
N ARG A 25 2.43 -5.36 -27.20
CA ARG A 25 1.52 -5.79 -26.12
C ARG A 25 2.19 -6.53 -24.95
N GLN A 26 3.52 -6.69 -24.94
CA GLN A 26 4.25 -7.41 -23.88
C GLN A 26 5.57 -6.72 -23.46
N ARG A 27 5.53 -5.43 -23.15
CA ARG A 27 6.48 -4.84 -22.20
C ARG A 27 5.78 -4.75 -20.84
N PRO A 28 6.15 -5.56 -19.83
CA PRO A 28 5.57 -5.42 -18.51
C PRO A 28 5.97 -4.05 -17.95
N GLU A 29 4.98 -3.20 -17.69
CA GLU A 29 5.19 -1.91 -17.03
C GLU A 29 5.47 -2.13 -15.54
N PHE A 30 6.27 -1.25 -14.94
CA PHE A 30 6.47 -1.25 -13.50
C PHE A 30 5.19 -0.72 -12.82
N VAL A 31 4.48 -1.60 -12.12
CA VAL A 31 3.32 -1.24 -11.31
C VAL A 31 3.80 -0.73 -9.95
N ALA A 32 3.29 0.41 -9.50
CA ALA A 32 3.59 0.93 -8.18
C ALA A 32 3.01 0.00 -7.10
N ALA A 33 3.87 -0.48 -6.21
CA ALA A 33 3.50 -1.33 -5.08
C ALA A 33 3.39 -0.51 -3.78
N PHE A 34 2.49 -0.93 -2.89
CA PHE A 34 2.15 -0.25 -1.65
C PHE A 34 2.10 -1.25 -0.49
N PHE A 35 2.00 -0.76 0.74
CA PHE A 35 1.85 -1.58 1.96
C PHE A 35 0.40 -1.63 2.42
N HIS A 36 -0.07 -2.82 2.79
CA HIS A 36 -1.36 -3.06 3.43
C HIS A 36 -1.14 -3.80 4.77
N GLY A 37 -1.50 -3.15 5.88
CA GLY A 37 -1.44 -3.72 7.21
C GLY A 37 -2.75 -4.39 7.62
N THR A 38 -2.68 -5.62 8.12
CA THR A 38 -3.86 -6.40 8.51
C THR A 38 -3.52 -7.52 9.51
N LYS A 39 -4.53 -8.27 9.93
CA LYS A 39 -4.40 -9.57 10.64
C LYS A 39 -4.94 -10.75 9.84
N ALA A 40 -5.40 -10.51 8.62
CA ALA A 40 -5.80 -11.57 7.71
C ALA A 40 -4.58 -12.41 7.28
N ASP A 41 -4.73 -13.73 7.24
CA ASP A 41 -3.70 -14.67 6.80
C ASP A 41 -3.77 -14.83 5.27
N LEU A 42 -3.15 -13.89 4.56
CA LEU A 42 -3.11 -13.82 3.10
C LEU A 42 -1.79 -14.40 2.55
N LYS A 43 -1.84 -14.84 1.29
CA LYS A 43 -0.73 -15.42 0.53
C LYS A 43 -0.44 -14.60 -0.72
N HIS A 44 0.75 -14.79 -1.28
CA HIS A 44 1.10 -14.23 -2.58
C HIS A 44 0.08 -14.66 -3.65
N GLY A 45 -0.49 -13.71 -4.38
CA GLY A 45 -1.53 -13.90 -5.39
C GLY A 45 -2.95 -13.68 -4.89
N ASP A 46 -3.19 -13.64 -3.57
CA ASP A 46 -4.51 -13.36 -3.01
C ASP A 46 -4.99 -11.95 -3.36
N SER A 47 -6.31 -11.80 -3.48
CA SER A 47 -6.96 -10.53 -3.83
C SER A 47 -7.77 -10.03 -2.64
N ILE A 48 -7.44 -8.82 -2.17
CA ILE A 48 -8.17 -8.12 -1.12
C ILE A 48 -9.19 -7.22 -1.81
N THR A 49 -10.48 -7.45 -1.55
CA THR A 49 -11.58 -6.64 -2.08
C THR A 49 -12.22 -5.79 -0.99
N PRO A 50 -12.89 -4.69 -1.35
CA PRO A 50 -13.93 -4.08 -0.52
C PRO A 50 -15.03 -5.10 -0.16
N GLY A 51 -15.88 -4.75 0.81
CA GLY A 51 -16.98 -5.57 1.31
C GLY A 51 -16.68 -6.32 2.61
N ASN A 52 -15.40 -6.53 2.93
CA ASN A 52 -14.95 -7.13 4.19
C ASN A 52 -15.35 -6.25 5.40
N PRO A 53 -15.61 -6.82 6.60
CA PRO A 53 -15.97 -6.03 7.78
C PRO A 53 -14.86 -5.04 8.15
N SER A 54 -15.19 -3.75 8.30
CA SER A 54 -14.22 -2.72 8.65
C SER A 54 -13.57 -2.97 10.01
N ASN A 55 -12.27 -2.61 10.11
CA ASN A 55 -11.50 -2.61 11.35
C ASN A 55 -11.94 -1.50 12.33
N TYR A 56 -12.77 -0.56 11.89
CA TYR A 56 -13.18 0.61 12.67
C TYR A 56 -14.70 0.72 12.81
N GLY A 57 -15.16 1.33 13.91
CA GLY A 57 -16.57 1.60 14.17
C GLY A 57 -17.44 0.34 14.22
N LYS A 58 -18.65 0.43 13.66
CA LYS A 58 -19.71 -0.59 13.77
C LYS A 58 -19.55 -1.82 12.85
N ARG A 59 -18.32 -2.12 12.38
CA ARG A 59 -18.00 -3.26 11.49
C ARG A 59 -18.87 -3.35 10.23
N LYS A 60 -19.27 -2.20 9.66
CA LYS A 60 -19.90 -2.15 8.33
C LYS A 60 -18.97 -2.79 7.29
N SER A 61 -19.52 -3.33 6.20
CA SER A 61 -18.72 -3.71 5.03
C SER A 61 -17.93 -2.49 4.54
N ALA A 62 -16.62 -2.62 4.49
CA ALA A 62 -15.72 -1.54 4.11
C ALA A 62 -15.89 -1.22 2.62
N ASN A 63 -16.12 0.06 2.27
CA ASN A 63 -16.28 0.44 0.87
C ASN A 63 -14.94 0.52 0.11
N PHE A 64 -13.82 0.52 0.84
CA PHE A 64 -12.48 0.64 0.28
C PHE A 64 -11.50 -0.38 0.88
N VAL A 65 -10.43 -0.65 0.13
CA VAL A 65 -9.17 -1.18 0.67
C VAL A 65 -8.23 0.00 0.93
N TYR A 66 -7.61 0.01 2.11
CA TYR A 66 -6.66 1.04 2.55
C TYR A 66 -5.22 0.54 2.41
N LEU A 67 -4.32 1.41 1.96
CA LEU A 67 -2.91 1.12 1.68
C LEU A 67 -2.04 2.36 1.84
N SER A 68 -0.73 2.21 1.92
CA SER A 68 0.21 3.34 2.01
C SER A 68 1.51 3.11 1.25
N ALA A 69 2.11 4.17 0.72
CA ALA A 69 3.48 4.09 0.17
C ALA A 69 4.55 4.09 1.28
N ASN A 70 4.18 4.36 2.52
CA ASN A 70 5.06 4.35 3.69
C ASN A 70 4.76 3.15 4.60
N LEU A 71 5.80 2.58 5.22
CA LEU A 71 5.63 1.42 6.10
C LEU A 71 4.94 1.77 7.43
N GLY A 72 5.20 2.95 8.00
CA GLY A 72 4.64 3.38 9.29
C GLY A 72 3.10 3.35 9.39
N PRO A 73 2.36 3.94 8.42
CA PRO A 73 0.90 3.83 8.38
C PRO A 73 0.39 2.39 8.23
N ALA A 74 1.12 1.52 7.52
CA ALA A 74 0.77 0.11 7.40
C ALA A 74 1.03 -0.66 8.71
N ILE A 75 2.08 -0.33 9.48
CA ILE A 75 2.28 -0.86 10.83
C ILE A 75 1.06 -0.53 11.71
N TRP A 76 0.63 0.74 11.75
CA TRP A 76 -0.58 1.13 12.49
C TRP A 76 -1.83 0.39 11.99
N GLY A 77 -2.00 0.25 10.67
CA GLY A 77 -3.09 -0.52 10.07
C GLY A 77 -3.14 -1.97 10.55
N ALA A 78 -1.98 -2.64 10.67
CA ALA A 78 -1.89 -4.00 11.17
C ALA A 78 -2.16 -4.11 12.68
N GLU A 79 -1.56 -3.22 13.49
CA GLU A 79 -1.64 -3.28 14.96
C GLU A 79 -3.01 -2.86 15.53
N LEU A 80 -3.73 -2.01 14.79
CA LEU A 80 -5.10 -1.58 15.08
C LEU A 80 -6.17 -2.46 14.42
N ALA A 81 -5.81 -3.35 13.49
CA ALA A 81 -6.75 -4.27 12.86
C ALA A 81 -7.46 -5.17 13.90
N LEU A 82 -8.72 -5.50 13.61
CA LEU A 82 -9.54 -6.35 14.47
C LEU A 82 -9.21 -7.84 14.25
N GLY A 83 -9.57 -8.65 15.25
CA GLY A 83 -9.31 -10.10 15.28
C GLY A 83 -8.04 -10.47 16.04
N ASP A 84 -7.90 -11.77 16.26
CA ASP A 84 -6.90 -12.38 17.16
C ASP A 84 -5.70 -12.97 16.41
N GLY A 85 -5.67 -12.81 15.07
CA GLY A 85 -4.55 -13.23 14.22
C GLY A 85 -3.28 -12.39 14.45
N PRO A 86 -2.11 -12.91 14.02
CA PRO A 86 -0.87 -12.15 14.05
C PRO A 86 -0.97 -10.92 13.15
N VAL A 87 -0.29 -9.85 13.54
CA VAL A 87 -0.17 -8.63 12.73
C VAL A 87 0.75 -8.88 11.54
N ARG A 88 0.32 -8.49 10.34
CA ARG A 88 1.02 -8.73 9.07
C ARG A 88 1.01 -7.49 8.19
N ILE A 89 2.04 -7.33 7.37
CA ILE A 89 2.15 -6.24 6.40
C ILE A 89 2.44 -6.85 5.03
N TYR A 90 1.53 -6.64 4.10
CA TYR A 90 1.63 -7.13 2.73
C TYR A 90 2.10 -6.04 1.78
N VAL A 91 2.91 -6.42 0.80
CA VAL A 91 3.17 -5.61 -0.39
C VAL A 91 2.06 -5.91 -1.39
N VAL A 92 1.37 -4.88 -1.87
CA VAL A 92 0.17 -5.00 -2.70
C VAL A 92 0.24 -4.12 -3.96
N GLU A 93 -0.33 -4.64 -5.06
CA GLU A 93 -0.58 -3.91 -6.30
C GLU A 93 -2.07 -3.58 -6.43
N PRO A 94 -2.48 -2.31 -6.58
CA PRO A 94 -3.87 -1.95 -6.82
C PRO A 94 -4.29 -2.24 -8.26
N ALA A 95 -5.48 -2.80 -8.46
CA ALA A 95 -6.05 -3.07 -9.78
C ALA A 95 -6.74 -1.84 -10.43
N GLY A 96 -6.63 -0.65 -9.82
CA GLY A 96 -7.31 0.56 -10.28
C GLY A 96 -6.85 1.82 -9.54
N PRO A 97 -7.59 2.93 -9.70
CA PRO A 97 -7.17 4.24 -9.18
C PRO A 97 -7.12 4.27 -7.65
N LEU A 98 -6.24 5.12 -7.14
CA LEU A 98 -6.11 5.46 -5.73
C LEU A 98 -6.62 6.89 -5.49
N GLU A 99 -7.26 7.11 -4.36
CA GLU A 99 -7.53 8.44 -3.81
C GLU A 99 -6.85 8.59 -2.44
N ASP A 100 -6.51 9.83 -2.07
CA ASP A 100 -5.91 10.12 -0.75
C ASP A 100 -6.86 9.69 0.37
N ASP A 101 -6.33 9.09 1.44
CA ASP A 101 -7.13 8.65 2.59
C ASP A 101 -7.64 9.87 3.38
N PRO A 102 -8.96 10.15 3.42
CA PRO A 102 -9.52 11.32 4.08
C PRO A 102 -9.49 11.21 5.62
N ASN A 103 -9.00 10.10 6.20
CA ASN A 103 -8.85 9.94 7.65
C ASN A 103 -7.54 10.53 8.18
N VAL A 104 -6.53 10.70 7.32
CA VAL A 104 -5.20 11.21 7.70
C VAL A 104 -4.71 12.38 6.82
N THR A 105 -5.26 12.54 5.63
CA THR A 105 -5.01 13.69 4.73
C THR A 105 -5.72 14.94 5.25
N ASP A 106 -5.02 16.08 5.22
CA ASP A 106 -5.52 17.40 5.67
C ASP A 106 -6.14 17.41 7.09
N LYS A 107 -5.66 16.55 7.99
CA LYS A 107 -6.07 16.52 9.41
C LYS A 107 -5.12 17.30 10.32
N LYS A 108 -4.00 16.67 10.67
CA LYS A 108 -2.98 17.25 11.57
C LYS A 108 -1.98 18.13 10.82
N PHE A 109 -1.79 17.85 9.53
CA PHE A 109 -0.85 18.50 8.64
C PHE A 109 -1.50 18.65 7.26
N PRO A 110 -1.13 19.67 6.46
CA PRO A 110 -1.67 19.87 5.13
C PRO A 110 -1.21 18.79 4.13
N GLY A 111 -2.10 18.40 3.23
CA GLY A 111 -1.90 17.35 2.24
C GLY A 111 -1.81 15.94 2.85
N ASN A 112 -1.18 15.03 2.10
CA ASN A 112 -1.01 13.62 2.46
C ASN A 112 0.48 13.29 2.77
N PRO A 113 1.04 13.74 3.91
CA PRO A 113 2.43 13.46 4.26
C PRO A 113 2.66 11.98 4.64
N THR A 114 1.61 11.28 5.11
CA THR A 114 1.69 9.85 5.41
C THR A 114 1.72 8.98 4.15
N ARG A 115 1.37 9.52 2.97
CA ARG A 115 1.18 8.78 1.72
C ARG A 115 0.20 7.62 1.91
N SER A 116 -0.94 7.91 2.54
CA SER A 116 -2.02 6.94 2.78
C SER A 116 -3.11 7.10 1.74
N TYR A 117 -3.61 5.99 1.22
CA TYR A 117 -4.53 5.94 0.10
C TYR A 117 -5.65 4.93 0.37
N ARG A 118 -6.77 5.11 -0.32
CA ARG A 118 -7.86 4.14 -0.37
C ARG A 118 -8.28 3.88 -1.82
N THR A 119 -8.86 2.70 -2.07
CA THR A 119 -9.40 2.34 -3.40
C THR A 119 -10.64 1.47 -3.30
N ARG A 120 -11.59 1.67 -4.23
CA ARG A 120 -12.78 0.82 -4.40
C ARG A 120 -12.51 -0.39 -5.31
N GLN A 121 -11.29 -0.55 -5.84
CA GLN A 121 -10.90 -1.70 -6.66
C GLN A 121 -10.13 -2.73 -5.83
N PRO A 122 -10.05 -4.00 -6.26
CA PRO A 122 -9.25 -5.00 -5.58
C PRO A 122 -7.76 -4.63 -5.56
N VAL A 123 -7.03 -5.11 -4.55
CA VAL A 123 -5.56 -5.07 -4.53
C VAL A 123 -5.00 -6.49 -4.39
N ARG A 124 -3.94 -6.80 -5.13
CA ARG A 124 -3.34 -8.14 -5.16
C ARG A 124 -2.11 -8.18 -4.26
N VAL A 125 -1.99 -9.20 -3.42
CA VAL A 125 -0.79 -9.45 -2.61
C VAL A 125 0.34 -9.95 -3.52
N VAL A 126 1.47 -9.26 -3.50
CA VAL A 126 2.70 -9.61 -4.24
C VAL A 126 3.91 -9.86 -3.33
N GLY A 127 3.73 -9.76 -2.01
CA GLY A 127 4.75 -10.13 -1.03
C GLY A 127 4.29 -9.85 0.40
N GLU A 128 5.10 -10.27 1.38
CA GLU A 128 4.93 -9.97 2.80
C GLU A 128 6.22 -9.33 3.33
N VAL A 129 6.09 -8.28 4.14
CA VAL A 129 7.20 -7.65 4.85
C VAL A 129 7.38 -8.36 6.18
N THR A 130 8.51 -9.04 6.36
CA THR A 130 8.75 -9.92 7.52
C THR A 130 9.69 -9.33 8.58
N ASN A 131 10.50 -8.33 8.24
CA ASN A 131 11.52 -7.76 9.12
C ASN A 131 11.25 -6.27 9.40
N TRP A 132 10.16 -6.01 10.12
CA TRP A 132 9.74 -4.68 10.56
C TRP A 132 9.56 -4.65 12.08
N GLN A 133 9.70 -3.45 12.67
CA GLN A 133 9.54 -3.21 14.10
C GLN A 133 8.17 -2.55 14.34
N GLY A 134 7.33 -3.18 15.16
CA GLY A 134 6.08 -2.59 15.64
C GLY A 134 6.32 -1.50 16.69
N HIS A 135 5.28 -0.75 17.02
CA HIS A 135 5.34 0.29 18.07
C HIS A 135 5.52 -0.34 19.45
N SER A 136 5.98 0.46 20.42
CA SER A 136 6.05 0.00 21.81
C SER A 136 4.65 -0.30 22.37
N ALA A 137 4.59 -1.16 23.40
CA ALA A 137 3.33 -1.51 24.06
C ALA A 137 2.61 -0.30 24.66
N ASP A 138 3.34 0.76 25.03
CA ASP A 138 2.78 2.00 25.57
C ASP A 138 2.21 2.90 24.46
N GLU A 139 2.91 3.05 23.33
CA GLU A 139 2.39 3.76 22.14
C GLU A 139 1.14 3.08 21.57
N LEU A 140 1.17 1.76 21.43
CA LEU A 140 0.04 1.00 20.91
C LEU A 140 -1.18 1.04 21.84
N ARG A 141 -0.96 1.03 23.17
CA ARG A 141 -2.03 1.23 24.15
C ARG A 141 -2.62 2.63 24.04
N ALA A 142 -1.77 3.67 24.07
CA ALA A 142 -2.22 5.06 23.98
C ALA A 142 -3.00 5.35 22.67
N MET A 143 -2.59 4.75 21.54
CA MET A 143 -3.33 4.88 20.28
C MET A 143 -4.69 4.16 20.33
N LYS A 144 -4.76 2.94 20.89
CA LYS A 144 -6.03 2.22 21.05
C LYS A 144 -7.01 2.97 21.96
N ASP A 145 -6.52 3.52 23.06
CA ASP A 145 -7.31 4.35 23.98
C ASP A 145 -7.82 5.63 23.28
N ALA A 146 -6.99 6.26 22.44
CA ALA A 146 -7.38 7.44 21.66
C ALA A 146 -8.44 7.12 20.59
N VAL A 147 -8.34 5.98 19.90
CA VAL A 147 -9.34 5.51 18.92
C VAL A 147 -10.67 5.18 19.62
N ALA A 148 -10.62 4.53 20.78
CA ALA A 148 -11.82 4.25 21.58
C ALA A 148 -12.53 5.55 22.02
N LEU A 149 -11.78 6.52 22.57
CA LEU A 149 -12.31 7.82 22.97
C LEU A 149 -12.86 8.64 21.80
N ALA A 150 -12.27 8.52 20.60
CA ALA A 150 -12.80 9.14 19.40
C ALA A 150 -14.17 8.54 19.00
N ALA A 151 -14.28 7.22 19.05
CA ALA A 151 -15.54 6.51 18.77
C ALA A 151 -16.66 6.87 19.78
N GLU A 152 -16.34 6.96 21.08
CA GLU A 152 -17.27 7.44 22.12
C GLU A 152 -17.80 8.85 21.85
N ARG A 153 -16.98 9.71 21.24
CA ARG A 153 -17.33 11.09 20.85
C ARG A 153 -18.06 11.18 19.50
N GLY A 154 -18.37 10.05 18.86
CA GLY A 154 -19.03 10.01 17.56
C GLY A 154 -18.11 10.38 16.38
N ILE A 155 -16.79 10.43 16.59
CA ILE A 155 -15.81 10.60 15.52
C ILE A 155 -15.58 9.22 14.90
N GLU A 156 -16.43 8.82 13.96
CA GLU A 156 -16.30 7.57 13.22
C GLU A 156 -15.29 7.70 12.05
N HIS A 157 -14.69 6.57 11.65
CA HIS A 157 -13.81 6.47 10.50
C HIS A 157 -14.59 6.72 9.18
N ILE A 158 -14.01 7.54 8.30
CA ILE A 158 -14.61 7.98 7.03
C ILE A 158 -14.36 6.92 5.95
N ASP A 159 -15.44 6.29 5.49
CA ASP A 159 -15.44 5.13 4.58
C ASP A 159 -16.56 5.21 3.54
N ASP A 160 -16.97 6.42 3.13
CA ASP A 160 -17.94 6.69 2.05
C ASP A 160 -17.29 6.93 0.68
#